data_AF-A0AAE2YI73-F1
#
_entry.id   AF-A0AAE2YI73-F1
#
_cell.length_a   1.000
_cell.length_b   1.000
_cell.length_c   1.000
_cell.angle_alpha   90.00
_cell.angle_beta   90.00
_cell.angle_gamma   90.00
#
_symmetry.space_group_name_H-M   'P 1'
#
loop_
_entity.id
_entity.type
_entity.pdbx_description
1 polymer ?
#
loop_
_entity_poly.entity_id
_entity_poly.type
_entity_poly.pdbx_seq_one_letter_code
_entity_poly.pdbx_strand_id
1 'polypeptide(L)' 'MPVVEYLGKAPKIHPDSYVSPNAFVSGDVELGEGSAIFDYAVVRGDLSSIKIGRYSNIQDNCSVHAGVTPCIIGD' A
#
# COMPACT_ATOMS: atom_id res chain seq x y z
N MET A 1 -11.84 -5.35 -3.76
CA MET A 1 -10.69 -6.21 -3.43
C MET A 1 -10.24 -5.91 -2.01
N PRO A 2 -9.73 -6.90 -1.26
CA PRO A 2 -9.53 -6.73 0.18
C PRO A 2 -8.18 -6.08 0.53
N VAL A 3 -8.17 -5.38 1.68
CA VAL A 3 -6.97 -5.13 2.49
C VAL A 3 -6.74 -6.38 3.35
N VAL A 4 -5.59 -7.04 3.21
CA VAL A 4 -5.36 -8.39 3.74
C VAL A 4 -4.09 -8.47 4.57
N GLU A 5 -4.16 -9.20 5.68
CA GLU A 5 -2.97 -9.57 6.45
C GLU A 5 -2.20 -10.71 5.75
N TYR A 6 -0.87 -10.61 5.73
CA TYR A 6 0.02 -11.65 5.21
C TYR A 6 1.15 -11.95 6.21
N LEU A 7 1.32 -13.22 6.58
CA LEU A 7 2.35 -13.69 7.53
C LEU A 7 2.46 -12.86 8.83
N GLY A 8 1.32 -12.47 9.43
CA GLY A 8 1.32 -11.67 10.66
C GLY A 8 1.48 -10.16 10.46
N LYS A 9 1.48 -9.69 9.21
CA LYS A 9 1.63 -8.27 8.85
C LYS A 9 0.37 -7.77 8.16
N ALA A 10 -0.33 -6.86 8.83
CA ALA A 10 -1.47 -6.16 8.28
C ALA A 10 -1.04 -4.77 7.79
N PRO A 11 -1.59 -4.28 6.66
CA PRO A 11 -1.36 -2.92 6.21
C PRO A 11 -1.72 -1.89 7.29
N LYS A 12 -0.82 -0.93 7.50
CA LYS A 12 -1.03 0.21 8.40
C LYS A 12 -1.48 1.40 7.58
N ILE A 13 -2.77 1.73 7.70
CA ILE A 13 -3.39 2.80 6.91
C ILE A 13 -3.68 3.97 7.84
N HIS A 14 -3.11 5.14 7.56
CA HIS A 14 -3.46 6.34 8.30
C HIS A 14 -4.97 6.66 8.14
N PRO A 15 -5.67 7.13 9.19
CA PRO A 15 -7.11 7.39 9.12
C PRO A 15 -7.54 8.36 8.01
N ASP A 16 -6.67 9.31 7.65
CA ASP A 16 -6.92 10.30 6.58
C ASP A 16 -6.54 9.81 5.17
N SER A 17 -6.08 8.57 5.04
CA SER A 17 -5.73 7.98 3.75
C SER A 17 -6.94 7.32 3.09
N TYR A 18 -6.96 7.35 1.75
CA TYR A 18 -7.99 6.70 0.96
C TYR A 18 -7.47 5.39 0.37
N VAL A 19 -8.21 4.31 0.57
CA VAL A 19 -8.00 3.05 -0.17
C VAL A 19 -9.31 2.70 -0.84
N SER A 20 -9.29 2.66 -2.17
CA SER A 20 -10.45 2.24 -2.94
C SER A 20 -10.90 0.83 -2.52
N PRO A 21 -12.23 0.58 -2.42
CA PRO A 21 -12.74 -0.77 -2.22
C PRO A 21 -12.40 -1.73 -3.36
N ASN A 22 -11.89 -1.23 -4.50
CA ASN A 22 -11.43 -2.03 -5.65
C ASN A 22 -9.91 -2.29 -5.65
N ALA A 23 -9.14 -1.67 -4.75
CA ALA A 23 -7.70 -1.90 -4.63
C ALA A 23 -7.39 -3.18 -3.86
N PHE A 24 -6.22 -3.79 -4.12
CA PHE A 24 -5.69 -4.90 -3.35
C PHE A 24 -4.43 -4.46 -2.60
N VAL A 25 -4.45 -4.54 -1.27
CA VAL A 25 -3.33 -4.15 -0.41
C VAL A 25 -3.04 -5.27 0.58
N SER A 26 -1.80 -5.76 0.64
CA SER A 26 -1.47 -6.93 1.48
C SER A 26 -0.07 -6.85 2.09
N GLY A 27 0.07 -7.35 3.33
CA GLY A 27 1.34 -7.52 4.01
C GLY A 27 1.89 -6.26 4.69
N ASP A 28 3.21 -6.13 4.72
CA ASP A 28 3.94 -5.04 5.39
C ASP A 28 3.92 -3.75 4.53
N VAL A 29 2.74 -3.12 4.51
CA VAL A 29 2.46 -1.89 3.76
C VAL A 29 2.08 -0.79 4.74
N GLU A 30 2.68 0.40 4.60
CA GLU A 30 2.35 1.59 5.38
C GLU A 30 1.90 2.73 4.47
N LEU A 31 0.75 3.33 4.78
CA LEU A 31 0.20 4.51 4.11
C LEU A 31 0.23 5.70 5.07
N GLY A 32 0.96 6.75 4.69
CA GLY A 32 1.03 8.02 5.40
C GLY A 32 -0.21 8.90 5.18
N GLU A 33 -0.37 9.90 6.04
CA GLU A 33 -1.49 10.86 6.02
C GLU A 33 -1.83 11.39 4.61
N GLY A 34 -3.11 11.37 4.26
CA GLY A 34 -3.61 11.91 3.00
C GLY A 34 -3.16 11.16 1.75
N SER A 35 -2.51 10.00 1.88
CA SER A 35 -2.16 9.16 0.74
C SER A 35 -3.38 8.47 0.14
N ALA A 36 -3.35 8.12 -1.14
CA ALA A 36 -4.47 7.45 -1.82
C ALA A 36 -4.04 6.24 -2.65
N ILE A 37 -4.83 5.17 -2.63
CA ILE A 37 -4.71 4.02 -3.54
C ILE A 37 -6.02 3.86 -4.32
N PHE A 38 -5.94 3.93 -5.64
CA PHE A 38 -7.09 3.95 -6.55
C PHE A 38 -7.44 2.58 -7.14
N ASP A 39 -8.44 2.52 -8.01
CA ASP A 39 -9.12 1.29 -8.40
C ASP A 39 -8.16 0.30 -9.07
N TYR A 40 -8.26 -0.97 -8.68
CA TYR A 40 -7.45 -2.06 -9.23
C TYR A 40 -5.94 -1.92 -9.07
N ALA A 41 -5.46 -0.95 -8.28
CA ALA A 41 -4.08 -0.92 -7.85
C ALA A 41 -3.77 -2.13 -6.95
N VAL A 42 -2.58 -2.70 -7.12
CA VAL A 42 -2.08 -3.85 -6.34
C VAL A 42 -0.81 -3.44 -5.61
N VAL A 43 -0.86 -3.42 -4.28
CA VAL A 43 0.27 -3.08 -3.41
C VAL A 43 0.56 -4.26 -2.49
N ARG A 44 1.71 -4.92 -2.68
CA ARG A 44 2.02 -6.20 -2.02
C ARG A 44 3.35 -6.13 -1.27
N GLY A 45 3.29 -5.98 0.04
CA GLY A 45 4.44 -5.97 0.95
C GLY A 45 4.72 -7.36 1.53
N ASP A 46 4.90 -8.37 0.68
CA ASP A 46 5.02 -9.76 1.12
C ASP A 46 6.45 -10.35 1.08
N LEU A 47 7.40 -9.68 0.42
CA LEU A 47 8.83 -9.98 0.50
C LEU A 47 9.59 -8.95 1.34
N SER A 48 9.41 -7.67 1.01
CA SER A 48 9.93 -6.52 1.76
C SER A 48 8.82 -5.49 1.96
N SER A 49 9.04 -4.57 2.89
CA SER A 49 8.05 -3.53 3.20
C SER A 49 7.84 -2.55 2.06
N ILE A 50 6.64 -1.97 2.02
CA ILE A 50 6.28 -0.85 1.15
C ILE A 50 5.86 0.32 2.02
N LYS A 51 6.50 1.47 1.85
CA LYS A 51 6.10 2.73 2.48
C LYS A 51 5.59 3.70 1.42
N ILE A 52 4.35 4.13 1.57
CA ILE A 52 3.73 5.21 0.81
C ILE A 52 3.61 6.40 1.76
N GLY A 53 4.41 7.43 1.54
CA GLY A 53 4.47 8.63 2.35
C GLY A 53 3.26 9.53 2.18
N ARG A 54 3.29 10.66 2.88
CA ARG A 54 2.13 11.55 2.99
C ARG A 54 1.77 12.16 1.63
N TYR A 55 0.48 12.36 1.40
CA TYR A 55 -0.09 12.99 0.21
C TYR A 55 0.38 12.40 -1.14
N SER A 56 0.87 11.16 -1.13
CA SER A 56 1.25 10.41 -2.33
C SER A 56 0.07 9.58 -2.82
N ASN A 57 0.00 9.30 -4.13
CA ASN A 57 -1.04 8.44 -4.66
C ASN A 57 -0.53 7.35 -5.61
N ILE A 58 -1.19 6.20 -5.53
CA ILE A 58 -1.02 5.05 -6.42
C ILE A 58 -2.27 4.96 -7.27
N GLN A 59 -2.15 5.26 -8.56
CA GLN A 59 -3.28 5.34 -9.48
C GLN A 59 -3.77 3.98 -9.96
N ASP A 60 -4.83 4.01 -10.73
CA ASP A 60 -5.57 2.85 -11.19
C ASP A 60 -4.67 1.86 -11.93
N ASN A 61 -4.87 0.57 -11.64
CA ASN A 61 -4.11 -0.55 -12.22
C ASN A 61 -2.58 -0.52 -11.98
N CYS A 62 -2.03 0.39 -11.17
CA CYS A 62 -0.62 0.33 -10.81
C CYS A 62 -0.29 -0.91 -9.98
N SER A 63 0.92 -1.45 -10.15
CA SER A 63 1.45 -2.54 -9.33
C SER A 63 2.68 -2.06 -8.56
N VAL A 64 2.67 -2.22 -7.25
CA VAL A 64 3.78 -1.91 -6.35
C VAL A 64 4.19 -3.19 -5.63
N HIS A 65 5.44 -3.58 -5.82
CA HIS A 65 6.06 -4.74 -5.19
C HIS A 65 7.50 -4.42 -4.81
N ALA A 66 8.05 -5.16 -3.85
CA ALA A 66 9.41 -4.98 -3.37
C ALA A 66 10.13 -6.33 -3.36
N GLY A 67 11.41 -6.34 -3.74
CA GLY A 67 12.27 -7.51 -3.71
C GLY A 67 12.96 -7.66 -2.36
N VAL A 68 14.30 -7.64 -2.37
CA VAL A 68 15.13 -7.70 -1.14
C VAL A 68 15.17 -6.36 -0.40
N THR A 69 14.99 -5.26 -1.13
CA THR A 69 14.99 -3.90 -0.55
C THR A 69 13.57 -3.34 -0.49
N PRO A 70 13.22 -2.59 0.57
CA PRO A 70 11.93 -1.91 0.67
C PRO A 70 11.64 -0.99 -0.52
N CYS A 71 10.37 -0.85 -0.87
CA CYS A 71 9.90 0.20 -1.79
C CYS A 71 9.45 1.41 -0.98
N ILE A 72 9.98 2.59 -1.28
CA ILE A 72 9.64 3.84 -0.60
C ILE A 72 9.17 4.84 -1.67
N ILE A 73 7.95 5.33 -1.50
CA ILE A 73 7.33 6.35 -2.34
C ILE A 73 6.97 7.52 -1.42
N GLY A 74 7.59 8.68 -1.58
CA GLY A 74 7.37 9.81 -0.65
C GLY A 74 8.21 9.71 0.63
N ASP A 75 7.64 10.17 1.77
CA ASP A 75 8.34 10.46 3.03
C ASP A 75 7.91 9.67 4.28
#